data_AF-A0A380KXT7-F1
#
_entry.id   AF-A0A380KXT7-F1
#
_cell.length_a   1.000
_cell.length_b   1.000
_cell.length_c   1.000
_cell.angle_alpha   90.00
_cell.angle_beta   90.00
_cell.angle_gamma   90.00
#
_symmetry.space_group_name_H-M   'P 1'
#
loop_
_entity.id
_entity.type
_entity.pdbx_description
1 polymer ?
#
loop_
_entity_poly.entity_id
_entity_poly.type
_entity_poly.pdbx_seq_one_letter_code
_entity_poly.pdbx_strand_id
1 'polypeptide(L)'
;MSNEIITTLISVGATSLISVIGFWITSTSLKKSFRNELHKNRDNVFLGHMSAIPLYILELLDEMMEIDNSTLKNKRQKEQNLKSFKKIINTTYSYGSEEAIKILALMQKENYAAAKDNVEQDIYRMIAIYCLAATQIKFDVTGIAVSPNFWFQLRLNDYSEHKEKYRIATNILIKELELNKKFKF
;
A
#
# COMPACT_ATOMS: atom_id res chain seq x y z
N MET A 1 30.59 -53.74 40.96
CA MET A 1 31.33 -52.46 40.89
C MET A 1 31.72 -52.05 39.47
N SER A 2 32.44 -52.84 38.65
CA SER A 2 32.85 -52.38 37.30
C SER A 2 31.69 -52.16 36.33
N ASN A 3 30.71 -53.08 36.29
CA ASN A 3 29.56 -52.97 35.37
C ASN A 3 28.65 -51.78 35.70
N GLU A 4 28.45 -51.46 36.99
CA GLU A 4 27.65 -50.30 37.42
C GLU A 4 28.30 -48.96 37.03
N ILE A 5 29.63 -48.87 37.10
CA ILE A 5 30.38 -47.69 36.67
C ILE A 5 30.25 -47.50 35.16
N ILE A 6 30.36 -48.58 34.38
CA ILE A 6 30.21 -48.55 32.91
C ILE A 6 28.80 -48.14 32.50
N THR A 7 27.75 -48.71 33.11
CA THR A 7 26.35 -48.33 32.82
C THR A 7 26.05 -46.89 33.18
N THR A 8 26.63 -46.40 34.29
CA THR A 8 26.48 -44.99 34.70
C THR A 8 27.16 -44.05 33.70
N LEU A 9 28.37 -44.40 33.23
CA LEU A 9 29.11 -43.60 32.25
C LEU A 9 28.38 -43.50 30.90
N ILE A 10 27.80 -44.61 30.43
CA ILE A 10 27.00 -44.64 29.21
C ILE A 10 25.73 -43.78 29.36
N SER A 11 25.04 -43.86 30.51
CA SER A 11 23.84 -43.07 30.79
C SER A 11 24.12 -41.56 30.81
N VAL A 12 25.21 -41.14 31.48
CA VAL A 12 25.66 -39.73 31.52
C VAL A 12 26.10 -39.26 30.12
N GLY A 13 26.81 -40.09 29.37
CA GLY A 13 27.22 -39.80 27.99
C GLY A 13 26.02 -39.61 27.06
N ALA A 14 25.02 -40.50 27.14
CA ALA A 14 23.79 -40.38 26.36
C ALA A 14 23.00 -39.11 26.73
N THR A 15 22.85 -38.83 28.03
CA THR A 15 22.11 -37.65 28.52
C THR A 15 22.77 -36.34 28.09
N SER A 16 24.10 -36.27 28.12
CA SER A 16 24.84 -35.08 27.68
C SER A 16 24.72 -34.85 26.17
N LEU A 17 24.82 -35.90 25.35
CA LEU A 17 24.59 -35.82 23.90
C LEU A 17 23.18 -35.35 23.56
N ILE A 18 22.16 -35.92 24.21
CA ILE A 18 20.75 -35.51 24.03
C ILE A 18 20.59 -34.04 24.39
N SER A 19 21.23 -33.58 25.47
CA SER A 19 21.18 -32.18 25.91
C SER A 19 21.83 -31.23 24.91
N VAL A 20 22.99 -31.59 24.34
CA VAL A 20 23.68 -30.78 23.32
C VAL A 20 22.83 -30.67 22.05
N ILE A 21 22.27 -31.80 21.58
CA ILE A 21 21.39 -31.81 20.40
C ILE A 21 20.12 -31.01 20.67
N GLY A 22 19.50 -31.19 21.84
CA GLY A 22 18.31 -30.46 22.25
C GLY A 22 18.56 -28.94 22.32
N PHE A 23 19.70 -28.53 22.86
CA PHE A 23 20.12 -27.13 22.88
C PHE A 23 20.33 -26.57 21.46
N TRP A 24 20.96 -27.34 20.57
CA TRP A 24 21.18 -26.92 19.18
C TRP A 24 19.87 -26.73 18.41
N ILE A 25 18.93 -27.67 18.53
CA ILE A 25 17.59 -27.56 17.93
C ILE A 25 16.85 -26.35 18.51
N THR A 26 16.85 -26.20 19.83
CA THR A 26 16.16 -25.10 20.52
C THR A 26 16.72 -23.74 20.11
N SER A 27 18.04 -23.59 20.07
CA SER A 27 18.69 -22.34 19.65
C SER A 27 18.35 -21.98 18.20
N THR A 28 18.32 -22.97 17.31
CA THR A 28 17.94 -22.76 15.90
C THR A 28 16.47 -22.38 15.77
N SER A 29 15.59 -23.05 16.52
CA SER A 29 14.15 -22.74 16.57
C SER A 29 13.90 -21.31 17.08
N LEU A 30 14.59 -20.90 18.15
CA LEU A 30 14.49 -19.56 18.73
C LEU A 30 14.97 -18.47 17.76
N LYS A 31 16.07 -18.72 17.03
CA LYS A 31 16.54 -17.79 15.99
C LYS A 31 15.52 -17.64 14.87
N LYS A 32 14.84 -18.73 14.49
CA LYS A 32 13.80 -18.71 13.47
C LYS A 32 12.56 -17.95 13.95
N SER A 33 12.08 -18.20 15.16
CA SER A 33 10.92 -17.49 15.72
C SER A 33 11.19 -16.00 15.85
N PHE A 34 12.37 -15.62 16.35
CA PHE A 34 12.78 -14.22 16.46
C PHE A 34 12.82 -13.53 15.10
N ARG A 35 13.37 -14.17 14.05
CA ARG A 35 13.34 -13.64 12.69
C ARG A 35 11.90 -13.45 12.18
N ASN A 36 11.02 -14.41 12.42
CA ASN A 36 9.62 -14.31 12.01
C ASN A 36 8.89 -13.17 12.73
N GLU A 37 9.15 -12.97 14.02
CA GLU A 37 8.62 -11.85 14.79
C GLU A 37 9.15 -10.50 14.29
N LEU A 38 10.43 -10.42 13.95
CA LEU A 38 11.00 -9.21 13.33
C LEU A 38 10.33 -8.89 11.98
N HIS A 39 10.13 -9.91 11.14
CA HIS A 39 9.40 -9.74 9.88
C HIS A 39 7.96 -9.27 10.12
N LYS A 40 7.24 -9.91 11.04
CA LYS A 40 5.87 -9.51 11.43
C LYS A 40 5.82 -8.08 11.96
N ASN A 41 6.75 -7.69 12.83
CA ASN A 41 6.81 -6.34 13.39
C ASN A 41 7.08 -5.29 12.32
N ARG A 42 8.02 -5.58 11.42
CA ARG A 42 8.25 -4.74 10.24
C ARG A 42 6.96 -4.61 9.46
N ASP A 43 6.35 -5.71 9.04
CA ASP A 43 5.15 -5.69 8.21
C ASP A 43 3.99 -4.94 8.92
N ASN A 44 3.84 -5.08 10.23
CA ASN A 44 2.88 -4.30 11.03
C ASN A 44 3.14 -2.78 10.98
N VAL A 45 4.40 -2.34 10.98
CA VAL A 45 4.75 -0.91 10.85
C VAL A 45 4.36 -0.39 9.47
N PHE A 46 4.67 -1.14 8.41
CA PHE A 46 4.28 -0.78 7.03
C PHE A 46 2.75 -0.70 6.91
N LEU A 47 2.03 -1.72 7.37
CA LEU A 47 0.57 -1.75 7.39
C LEU A 47 -0.02 -0.61 8.22
N GLY A 48 0.56 -0.30 9.38
CA GLY A 48 0.13 0.79 10.24
C GLY A 48 0.18 2.14 9.54
N HIS A 49 1.31 2.46 8.91
CA HIS A 49 1.48 3.72 8.18
C HIS A 49 0.61 3.83 6.92
N MET A 50 0.40 2.71 6.22
CA MET A 50 -0.34 2.70 4.96
C MET A 50 -1.85 2.53 5.13
N SER A 51 -2.33 2.06 6.30
CA SER A 51 -3.74 1.71 6.54
C SER A 51 -4.74 2.83 6.22
N ALA A 52 -4.40 4.07 6.56
CA ALA A 52 -5.27 5.24 6.36
C ALA A 52 -5.01 5.99 5.05
N ILE A 53 -3.93 5.67 4.32
CA ILE A 53 -3.57 6.38 3.09
C ILE A 53 -4.62 6.29 1.99
N PRO A 54 -5.27 5.12 1.72
CA PRO A 54 -6.35 5.06 0.75
C PRO A 54 -7.48 6.04 1.06
N LEU A 55 -7.87 6.16 2.34
CA LEU A 55 -8.90 7.10 2.77
C LEU A 55 -8.46 8.54 2.50
N TYR A 56 -7.25 8.92 2.92
CA TYR A 56 -6.75 10.29 2.71
C TYR A 56 -6.62 10.68 1.24
N ILE A 57 -6.30 9.72 0.36
CA ILE A 57 -6.28 9.96 -1.10
C ILE A 57 -7.67 10.29 -1.61
N LEU A 58 -8.69 9.55 -1.17
CA LEU A 58 -10.07 9.75 -1.61
C LEU A 58 -10.68 11.02 -1.02
N GLU A 59 -10.40 11.34 0.24
CA GLU A 59 -10.80 12.61 0.87
C GLU A 59 -10.20 13.80 0.11
N LEU A 60 -8.92 13.74 -0.26
CA LEU A 60 -8.27 14.77 -1.04
C LEU A 60 -8.91 14.93 -2.44
N LEU A 61 -9.29 13.81 -3.08
CA LEU A 61 -9.99 13.83 -4.36
C LEU A 61 -11.36 14.49 -4.24
N ASP A 62 -12.15 14.11 -3.23
CA ASP A 62 -13.46 14.68 -2.96
C ASP A 62 -13.36 16.21 -2.74
N GLU A 63 -12.41 16.65 -1.90
CA GLU A 63 -12.15 18.07 -1.70
C GLU A 63 -11.82 18.79 -3.03
N MET A 64 -11.01 18.17 -3.89
CA MET A 64 -10.68 18.77 -5.20
C MET A 64 -11.87 18.85 -6.14
N MET A 65 -12.77 17.87 -6.12
CA MET A 65 -13.99 17.85 -6.95
C MET A 65 -15.04 18.85 -6.46
N GLU A 66 -15.20 19.04 -5.15
CA GLU A 66 -16.14 20.02 -4.59
C GLU A 66 -15.68 21.47 -4.82
N ILE A 67 -14.37 21.68 -4.87
CA ILE A 67 -13.73 22.98 -5.10
C ILE A 67 -14.03 23.54 -6.51
N ASP A 68 -14.27 22.69 -7.51
CA ASP A 68 -14.56 23.15 -8.88
C ASP A 68 -15.96 23.78 -8.99
N ASN A 69 -16.85 23.50 -8.03
CA ASN A 69 -18.22 24.00 -7.99
C ASN A 69 -18.41 25.28 -7.15
N SER A 70 -17.38 25.75 -6.42
CA SER A 70 -17.49 26.92 -5.52
C SER A 70 -16.43 28.00 -5.79
N THR A 71 -16.88 29.16 -6.24
CA THR A 71 -16.05 30.29 -6.73
C THR A 71 -15.24 31.02 -5.65
N LEU A 72 -15.13 30.49 -4.43
CA LEU A 72 -14.45 31.15 -3.31
C LEU A 72 -13.42 30.21 -2.67
N LYS A 73 -12.30 30.02 -3.38
CA LYS A 73 -11.09 29.41 -2.80
C LYS A 73 -10.52 30.32 -1.71
N ASN A 74 -10.72 29.98 -0.44
CA ASN A 74 -9.88 30.56 0.61
C ASN A 74 -8.46 29.96 0.47
N LYS A 75 -7.42 30.81 0.63
CA LYS A 75 -6.01 30.41 0.51
C LYS A 75 -5.64 29.26 1.45
N ARG A 76 -6.31 29.20 2.61
CA ARG A 76 -6.09 28.22 3.68
C ARG A 76 -6.44 26.79 3.25
N GLN A 77 -7.51 26.58 2.50
CA GLN A 77 -7.91 25.26 2.00
C GLN A 77 -6.86 24.72 1.03
N LYS A 78 -6.40 25.54 0.08
CA LYS A 78 -5.32 25.13 -0.85
C LYS A 78 -4.05 24.71 -0.11
N GLU A 79 -3.68 25.45 0.94
CA GLU A 79 -2.53 25.12 1.78
C GLU A 79 -2.74 23.79 2.54
N GLN A 80 -3.96 23.53 3.03
CA GLN A 80 -4.32 22.27 3.66
C GLN A 80 -4.25 21.10 2.69
N ASN A 81 -4.86 21.20 1.51
CA ASN A 81 -4.83 20.15 0.47
C ASN A 81 -3.38 19.84 0.07
N LEU A 82 -2.53 20.88 -0.09
CA LEU A 82 -1.11 20.69 -0.39
C LEU A 82 -0.38 19.96 0.76
N LYS A 83 -0.69 20.28 2.01
CA LYS A 83 -0.11 19.59 3.17
C LYS A 83 -0.54 18.13 3.24
N SER A 84 -1.82 17.85 3.01
CA SER A 84 -2.38 16.48 2.93
C SER A 84 -1.71 15.69 1.81
N PHE A 85 -1.59 16.28 0.63
CA PHE A 85 -0.93 15.65 -0.51
C PHE A 85 0.55 15.34 -0.24
N LYS A 86 1.30 16.27 0.33
CA LYS A 86 2.70 16.03 0.74
C LYS A 86 2.83 14.88 1.74
N LYS A 87 1.89 14.80 2.70
CA LYS A 87 1.85 13.69 3.66
C LYS A 87 1.63 12.36 2.93
N ILE A 88 0.66 12.29 2.03
CA ILE A 88 0.37 11.09 1.22
C ILE A 88 1.61 10.64 0.44
N ILE A 89 2.27 11.55 -0.29
CA ILE A 89 3.47 11.22 -1.06
C ILE A 89 4.59 10.72 -0.16
N ASN A 90 4.92 11.46 0.90
CA ASN A 90 6.06 11.12 1.75
C ASN A 90 5.84 9.79 2.48
N THR A 91 4.63 9.54 2.97
CA THR A 91 4.29 8.27 3.62
C THR A 91 4.31 7.12 2.62
N THR A 92 3.73 7.29 1.43
CA THR A 92 3.72 6.25 0.39
C THR A 92 5.12 5.96 -0.15
N TYR A 93 5.98 6.97 -0.31
CA TYR A 93 7.36 6.74 -0.72
C TYR A 93 8.18 5.99 0.35
N SER A 94 7.88 6.22 1.63
CA SER A 94 8.60 5.59 2.74
C SER A 94 8.13 4.16 3.04
N TYR A 95 6.84 3.87 2.84
CA TYR A 95 6.20 2.62 3.32
C TYR A 95 5.30 1.93 2.28
N GLY A 96 5.09 2.52 1.11
CA GLY A 96 4.23 1.96 0.06
C GLY A 96 4.95 0.94 -0.83
N SER A 97 4.17 0.22 -1.63
CA SER A 97 4.68 -0.65 -2.69
C SER A 97 5.26 0.17 -3.86
N GLU A 98 6.05 -0.50 -4.70
CA GLU A 98 6.58 0.11 -5.93
C GLU A 98 5.44 0.56 -6.86
N GLU A 99 4.37 -0.23 -6.98
CA GLU A 99 3.19 0.07 -7.78
C GLU A 99 2.47 1.32 -7.27
N ALA A 100 2.28 1.45 -5.96
CA ALA A 100 1.70 2.66 -5.37
C ALA A 100 2.55 3.90 -5.64
N ILE A 101 3.88 3.77 -5.53
CA ILE A 101 4.83 4.84 -5.82
C ILE A 101 4.76 5.23 -7.31
N LYS A 102 4.70 4.26 -8.24
CA LYS A 102 4.55 4.53 -9.68
C LYS A 102 3.30 5.35 -10.00
N ILE A 103 2.17 5.02 -9.37
CA ILE A 103 0.91 5.76 -9.58
C ILE A 103 1.05 7.21 -9.09
N LEU A 104 1.57 7.43 -7.88
CA LEU A 104 1.76 8.79 -7.35
C LEU A 104 2.82 9.59 -8.12
N ALA A 105 3.88 8.94 -8.60
CA ALA A 105 4.88 9.56 -9.44
C ALA A 105 4.29 10.03 -10.78
N LEU A 106 3.42 9.21 -11.39
CA LEU A 106 2.67 9.60 -12.60
C LEU A 106 1.77 10.81 -12.31
N MET A 107 0.99 10.76 -11.23
CA MET A 107 0.13 11.87 -10.81
C MET A 107 0.92 13.18 -10.69
N GLN A 108 2.07 13.12 -10.00
CA GLN A 108 2.91 14.29 -9.77
C GLN A 108 3.54 14.81 -11.07
N LYS A 109 3.95 13.91 -11.97
CA LYS A 109 4.49 14.25 -13.30
C LYS A 109 3.44 14.97 -14.14
N GLU A 110 2.21 14.45 -14.19
CA GLU A 110 1.12 15.06 -14.96
C GLU A 110 0.70 16.41 -14.36
N ASN A 111 0.69 16.56 -13.04
CA ASN A 111 0.43 17.84 -12.37
C ASN A 111 1.50 18.90 -12.68
N TYR A 112 2.78 18.53 -12.72
CA TYR A 112 3.84 19.46 -13.09
C TYR A 112 3.81 19.86 -14.56
N ALA A 113 3.50 18.92 -15.46
CA ALA A 113 3.34 19.21 -16.88
C ALA A 113 2.18 20.19 -17.11
N ALA A 114 1.02 19.94 -16.50
CA ALA A 114 -0.13 20.84 -16.60
C ALA A 114 0.17 22.25 -16.07
N ALA A 115 0.86 22.35 -14.93
CA ALA A 115 1.22 23.64 -14.34
C ALA A 115 2.26 24.42 -15.17
N LYS A 116 3.18 23.71 -15.82
CA LYS A 116 4.23 24.34 -16.64
C LYS A 116 3.71 24.77 -18.01
N ASP A 117 2.97 23.89 -18.67
CA ASP A 117 2.60 24.04 -20.08
C ASP A 117 1.16 24.59 -20.25
N ASN A 118 0.46 24.92 -19.15
CA ASN A 118 -0.94 25.36 -19.10
C ASN A 118 -1.89 24.43 -19.90
N VAL A 119 -1.59 23.12 -19.87
CA VAL A 119 -2.38 22.10 -20.56
C VAL A 119 -3.57 21.72 -19.68
N GLU A 120 -4.77 21.72 -20.27
CA GLU A 120 -5.97 21.22 -19.61
C GLU A 120 -5.81 19.74 -19.28
N GLN A 121 -6.02 19.38 -18.02
CA GLN A 121 -5.91 18.00 -17.57
C GLN A 121 -7.18 17.22 -17.93
N ASP A 122 -7.01 16.01 -18.44
CA ASP A 122 -8.12 15.07 -18.60
C ASP A 122 -8.66 14.69 -17.22
N ILE A 123 -9.85 15.21 -16.89
CA ILE A 123 -10.50 14.99 -15.60
C ILE A 123 -10.78 13.50 -15.32
N TYR A 124 -11.14 12.71 -16.34
CA TYR A 124 -11.41 11.29 -16.18
C TYR A 124 -10.13 10.54 -15.85
N ARG A 125 -9.02 10.91 -16.49
CA ARG A 125 -7.68 10.36 -16.20
C ARG A 125 -7.23 10.73 -14.80
N MET A 126 -7.35 12.01 -14.41
CA MET A 126 -6.97 12.47 -13.08
C MET A 126 -7.74 11.71 -11.99
N ILE A 127 -9.07 11.67 -12.07
CA ILE A 127 -9.92 10.93 -11.13
C ILE A 127 -9.53 9.44 -11.09
N ALA A 128 -9.27 8.83 -12.26
CA ALA A 128 -8.85 7.44 -12.34
C ALA A 128 -7.49 7.19 -11.65
N ILE A 129 -6.51 8.10 -11.77
CA ILE A 129 -5.22 7.99 -11.09
C ILE A 129 -5.41 7.99 -9.56
N TYR A 130 -6.21 8.92 -9.02
CA TYR A 130 -6.50 8.95 -7.57
C TYR A 130 -7.17 7.65 -7.09
N CYS A 131 -8.19 7.19 -7.81
CA CYS A 131 -8.91 5.97 -7.43
C CYS A 131 -8.03 4.71 -7.56
N LEU A 132 -7.15 4.65 -8.56
CA LEU A 132 -6.16 3.58 -8.70
C LEU A 132 -5.13 3.62 -7.58
N ALA A 133 -4.66 4.80 -7.16
CA ALA A 133 -3.72 4.92 -6.04
C ALA A 133 -4.35 4.38 -4.75
N ALA A 134 -5.58 4.79 -4.44
CA ALA A 134 -6.31 4.26 -3.28
C ALA A 134 -6.55 2.74 -3.39
N THR A 135 -6.88 2.25 -4.59
CA THR A 135 -7.12 0.82 -4.85
C THR A 135 -5.85 -0.02 -4.66
N GLN A 136 -4.73 0.42 -5.22
CA GLN A 136 -3.44 -0.27 -5.11
C GLN A 136 -3.01 -0.34 -3.64
N ILE A 137 -3.02 0.79 -2.92
CA ILE A 137 -2.60 0.82 -1.53
C ILE A 137 -3.54 -0.01 -0.64
N LYS A 138 -4.85 0.02 -0.89
CA LYS A 138 -5.80 -0.86 -0.21
C LYS A 138 -5.48 -2.33 -0.48
N PHE A 139 -5.15 -2.69 -1.72
CA PHE A 139 -4.73 -4.04 -2.07
C PHE A 139 -3.45 -4.44 -1.35
N ASP A 140 -2.46 -3.55 -1.26
CA ASP A 140 -1.20 -3.82 -0.57
C ASP A 140 -1.41 -4.07 0.93
N VAL A 141 -2.34 -3.34 1.56
CA VAL A 141 -2.63 -3.46 2.99
C VAL A 141 -3.52 -4.67 3.30
N THR A 142 -4.50 -4.97 2.44
CA THR A 142 -5.57 -5.93 2.76
C THR A 142 -5.49 -7.24 1.97
N GLY A 143 -4.75 -7.26 0.87
CA GLY A 143 -4.77 -8.34 -0.12
C GLY A 143 -6.06 -8.40 -0.96
N ILE A 144 -7.02 -7.50 -0.75
CA ILE A 144 -8.33 -7.54 -1.40
C ILE A 144 -8.33 -6.64 -2.63
N ALA A 145 -8.24 -7.26 -3.81
CA ALA A 145 -8.33 -6.56 -5.09
C ALA A 145 -9.77 -6.17 -5.39
N VAL A 146 -10.00 -4.89 -5.66
CA VAL A 146 -11.30 -4.32 -5.99
C VAL A 146 -11.12 -3.40 -7.19
N SER A 147 -12.08 -3.35 -8.11
CA SER A 147 -12.03 -2.40 -9.22
C SER A 147 -12.32 -0.98 -8.72
N PRO A 148 -11.56 0.05 -9.14
CA PRO A 148 -11.89 1.45 -8.83
C PRO A 148 -13.27 1.86 -9.37
N ASN A 149 -13.84 1.08 -10.30
CA ASN A 149 -15.20 1.22 -10.78
C ASN A 149 -16.25 1.32 -9.66
N PHE A 150 -16.06 0.58 -8.57
CA PHE A 150 -16.99 0.65 -7.44
C PHE A 150 -16.97 2.01 -6.76
N TRP A 151 -15.81 2.67 -6.68
CA TRP A 151 -15.76 4.03 -6.13
C TRP A 151 -16.52 5.02 -7.01
N PHE A 152 -16.35 4.93 -8.34
CA PHE A 152 -17.08 5.80 -9.27
C PHE A 152 -18.60 5.64 -9.11
N GLN A 153 -19.09 4.40 -8.99
CA GLN A 153 -20.51 4.12 -8.75
C GLN A 153 -21.02 4.65 -7.40
N LEU A 154 -20.16 4.63 -6.38
CA LEU A 154 -20.52 5.08 -5.03
C LEU A 154 -20.53 6.61 -4.90
N ARG A 155 -19.71 7.33 -5.70
CA ARG A 155 -19.46 8.77 -5.50
C ARG A 155 -19.96 9.68 -6.61
N LEU A 156 -20.02 9.22 -7.86
CA LEU A 156 -20.38 10.07 -8.99
C LEU A 156 -21.88 9.97 -9.29
N ASN A 157 -22.58 11.09 -9.20
CA ASN A 157 -24.03 11.16 -9.44
C ASN A 157 -24.39 10.91 -10.93
N ASP A 158 -23.49 11.28 -11.84
CA ASP A 158 -23.61 11.19 -13.29
C ASP A 158 -22.79 10.02 -13.87
N TYR A 159 -22.42 9.04 -13.04
CA TYR A 159 -21.59 7.90 -13.41
C TYR A 159 -22.06 7.21 -14.70
N SER A 160 -23.36 6.99 -14.86
CA SER A 160 -23.93 6.28 -16.01
C SER A 160 -23.60 6.95 -17.35
N GLU A 161 -23.54 8.29 -17.39
CA GLU A 161 -23.24 9.06 -18.60
C GLU A 161 -21.76 9.00 -18.96
N HIS A 162 -20.90 8.94 -17.94
CA HIS A 162 -19.45 9.04 -18.09
C HIS A 162 -18.70 7.71 -17.93
N LYS A 163 -19.42 6.62 -17.66
CA LYS A 163 -18.88 5.29 -17.38
C LYS A 163 -17.80 4.86 -18.37
N GLU A 164 -18.05 5.05 -19.66
CA GLU A 164 -17.14 4.60 -20.71
C GLU A 164 -15.82 5.38 -20.71
N LYS A 165 -15.86 6.69 -20.42
CA LYS A 165 -14.66 7.53 -20.32
C LYS A 165 -13.80 7.11 -19.14
N TYR A 166 -14.42 6.87 -17.97
CA TYR A 166 -13.71 6.33 -16.81
C TYR A 166 -13.15 4.93 -17.07
N ARG A 167 -13.89 4.06 -17.75
CA ARG A 167 -13.45 2.72 -18.14
C ARG A 167 -12.20 2.76 -19.01
N ILE A 168 -12.21 3.60 -20.04
CA ILE A 168 -11.09 3.78 -20.96
C ILE A 168 -9.87 4.34 -20.21
N ALA A 169 -10.03 5.46 -19.49
CA ALA A 169 -8.94 6.10 -18.76
C ALA A 169 -8.30 5.14 -17.73
N THR A 170 -9.12 4.44 -16.95
CA THR A 170 -8.65 3.46 -15.95
C THR A 170 -7.90 2.31 -16.60
N ASN A 171 -8.46 1.69 -17.64
CA ASN A 171 -7.83 0.53 -18.27
C ASN A 171 -6.52 0.87 -19.00
N ILE A 172 -6.42 2.08 -19.56
CA ILE A 172 -5.17 2.62 -20.13
C ILE A 172 -4.11 2.73 -19.04
N LEU A 173 -4.43 3.38 -17.91
CA LEU A 173 -3.50 3.54 -16.78
C LEU A 173 -3.02 2.20 -16.22
N ILE A 174 -3.93 1.23 -16.05
CA ILE A 174 -3.59 -0.12 -15.60
C ILE A 174 -2.57 -0.78 -16.54
N LYS A 175 -2.71 -0.56 -17.85
CA LYS A 175 -1.79 -1.09 -18.84
C LYS A 175 -0.45 -0.36 -18.82
N GLU A 176 -0.46 0.97 -18.80
CA GLU A 176 0.74 1.82 -18.78
C GLU A 176 1.62 1.57 -17.56
N LEU A 177 1.00 1.37 -16.40
CA LEU A 177 1.68 1.15 -15.12
C LEU A 177 1.84 -0.34 -14.77
N GLU A 178 1.43 -1.24 -15.66
CA GLU A 178 1.50 -2.70 -15.48
C GLU A 178 0.84 -3.20 -14.17
N LEU A 179 -0.27 -2.58 -13.77
CA LEU A 179 -0.95 -2.88 -12.51
C LEU A 179 -1.71 -4.20 -12.55
N ASN A 180 -2.16 -4.65 -11.37
CA ASN A 180 -2.94 -5.87 -11.22
C ASN A 180 -4.17 -5.88 -12.14
N LYS A 181 -4.28 -6.90 -13.00
CA LYS A 181 -5.38 -7.06 -13.96
C LYS A 181 -6.76 -7.14 -13.30
N LYS A 182 -6.85 -7.50 -12.02
CA LYS A 182 -8.10 -7.51 -11.24
C LYS A 182 -8.66 -6.10 -10.98
N PHE A 183 -7.86 -5.05 -11.18
CA PHE A 183 -8.32 -3.67 -11.09
C PHE A 183 -9.02 -3.20 -12.36
N LYS A 184 -9.00 -4.00 -13.44
CA LYS A 184 -9.68 -3.62 -14.67
C LYS A 184 -11.15 -3.30 -14.39
N PHE A 185 -11.61 -2.33 -15.15
CA PHE A 185 -12.98 -1.87 -15.13
C PHE A 185 -13.88 -2.83 -15.90
#